data_AF-A0A957MVP4-F1
#
_entry.id   AF-A0A957MVP4-F1
#
_cell.length_a   1.000
_cell.length_b   1.000
_cell.length_c   1.000
_cell.angle_alpha   90.00
_cell.angle_beta   90.00
_cell.angle_gamma   90.00
#
_symmetry.space_group_name_H-M   'P 1'
#
loop_
_entity.id
_entity.type
_entity.pdbx_description
1 polymer ?
#
loop_
_entity_poly.entity_id
_entity_poly.type
_entity_poly.pdbx_seq_one_letter_code
_entity_poly.pdbx_strand_id
1 'polypeptide(L)'
;MRLATFVWQKNEHLGLVLPHPHMGEDWVFAPALVQERLELYASRGTSPYQMTKPRFFPGTAPDDMVELLALGDMGMSGLRRMHDFLLRFIEQSDAYILQAAGAPLSQVQLRAPVPRPRLFFGLVQNSPTVWRHVPERYHLNLFPQGHQRPQGAVLGAGDPIILPQADVLVGGWNPELGVIIGRGGRDIPVGAAMAHVAGLTVVSDVTFDYFRR
;
A
#
# COMPACT_ATOMS: atom_id res chain seq x y z
N MET A 1 -6.56 -8.25 -4.03
CA MET A 1 -5.75 -7.26 -4.80
C MET A 1 -4.56 -6.88 -3.95
N ARG A 2 -3.36 -6.75 -4.54
CA ARG A 2 -2.17 -6.23 -3.88
C ARG A 2 -1.89 -4.83 -4.41
N LEU A 3 -1.70 -3.87 -3.52
CA LEU A 3 -1.41 -2.49 -3.87
C LEU A 3 -0.02 -2.12 -3.35
N ALA A 4 0.65 -1.22 -4.06
CA ALA A 4 1.93 -0.67 -3.66
C ALA A 4 1.95 0.84 -3.90
N THR A 5 2.80 1.54 -3.16
CA THR A 5 3.31 2.84 -3.58
C THR A 5 4.75 2.64 -4.01
N PHE A 6 5.10 3.12 -5.19
CA PHE A 6 6.41 2.86 -5.77
C PHE A 6 6.95 4.10 -6.49
N VAL A 7 8.26 4.23 -6.55
CA VAL A 7 8.94 5.25 -7.34
C VAL A 7 9.45 4.59 -8.61
N TRP A 8 9.10 5.20 -9.74
CA TRP A 8 9.55 4.80 -11.07
C TRP A 8 9.75 6.04 -11.93
N GLN A 9 10.86 6.09 -12.68
CA GLN A 9 11.22 7.25 -13.50
C GLN A 9 11.22 8.59 -12.72
N LYS A 10 11.60 8.55 -11.43
CA LYS A 10 11.62 9.68 -10.48
C LYS A 10 10.26 10.21 -10.00
N ASN A 11 9.16 9.56 -10.39
CA ASN A 11 7.82 9.89 -9.92
C ASN A 11 7.31 8.81 -8.96
N GLU A 12 6.57 9.21 -7.94
CA GLU A 12 5.90 8.30 -7.01
C GLU A 12 4.49 8.01 -7.53
N HIS A 13 4.11 6.73 -7.57
CA HIS A 13 2.84 6.27 -8.11
C HIS A 13 2.15 5.29 -7.15
N LEU A 14 0.83 5.28 -7.19
CA LEU A 14 -0.01 4.15 -6.80
C LEU A 14 0.18 3.02 -7.81
N GLY A 15 0.27 1.78 -7.32
CA GLY A 15 0.48 0.60 -8.15
C GLY A 15 -0.48 -0.54 -7.82
N LEU A 16 -0.98 -1.20 -8.88
CA LEU A 16 -1.60 -2.52 -8.82
C LEU A 16 -0.54 -3.59 -9.08
N VAL A 17 -0.30 -4.46 -8.09
CA VAL A 17 0.69 -5.54 -8.19
C VAL A 17 0.01 -6.82 -8.67
N LEU A 18 0.43 -7.31 -9.83
CA LEU A 18 -0.15 -8.48 -10.51
C LEU A 18 0.97 -9.47 -10.88
N PRO A 19 0.72 -10.78 -10.78
CA PRO A 19 1.60 -11.75 -11.43
C PRO A 19 1.43 -11.58 -12.94
N HIS A 20 2.53 -11.42 -13.68
CA HIS A 20 2.46 -11.35 -15.13
C HIS A 20 2.68 -12.77 -15.73
N PRO A 21 1.82 -13.22 -16.66
CA PRO A 21 1.71 -14.63 -17.05
C PRO A 21 2.90 -15.22 -17.81
N HIS A 22 3.83 -14.40 -18.33
CA HIS A 22 4.82 -14.85 -19.32
C HIS A 22 6.28 -14.88 -18.81
N MET A 23 6.54 -14.30 -17.65
CA MET A 23 7.89 -14.04 -17.12
C MET A 23 8.06 -14.48 -15.66
N GLY A 24 7.00 -14.98 -15.00
CA GLY A 24 7.09 -15.65 -13.69
C GLY A 24 7.40 -14.77 -12.47
N GLU A 25 7.58 -13.46 -12.66
CA GLU A 25 7.71 -12.44 -11.62
C GLU A 25 6.42 -11.61 -11.39
N ASP A 26 6.42 -10.76 -10.38
CA ASP A 26 5.35 -9.78 -10.18
C ASP A 26 5.67 -8.47 -10.92
N TRP A 27 4.64 -7.85 -11.50
CA TRP A 27 4.70 -6.53 -12.09
C TRP A 27 3.82 -5.56 -11.31
N VAL A 28 4.19 -4.27 -11.35
CA VAL A 28 3.38 -3.18 -10.81
C VAL A 28 2.92 -2.27 -11.94
N PHE A 29 1.62 -1.97 -11.97
CA PHE A 29 1.00 -1.11 -12.97
C PHE A 29 0.40 0.13 -12.32
N ALA A 30 0.73 1.32 -12.84
CA ALA A 30 0.20 2.58 -12.35
C ALA A 30 -1.21 2.82 -12.92
N PRO A 31 -2.28 2.88 -12.11
CA PRO A 31 -3.66 3.00 -12.61
C PRO A 31 -3.89 4.20 -13.54
N ALA A 32 -3.32 5.36 -13.20
CA ALA A 32 -3.37 6.57 -14.03
C ALA A 32 -2.79 6.34 -15.43
N LEU A 33 -1.56 5.83 -15.50
CA LEU A 33 -0.87 5.54 -16.76
C LEU A 33 -1.54 4.42 -17.56
N VAL A 34 -2.07 3.40 -16.88
CA VAL A 34 -2.81 2.31 -17.52
C VAL A 34 -4.05 2.85 -18.22
N GLN A 35 -4.86 3.65 -17.53
CA GLN A 35 -6.08 4.19 -18.13
C GLN A 35 -5.72 5.11 -19.30
N GLU A 36 -4.73 5.99 -19.13
CA GLU A 36 -4.26 6.88 -20.20
C GLU A 36 -3.81 6.08 -21.44
N ARG A 37 -3.02 5.02 -21.26
CA ARG A 37 -2.55 4.17 -22.37
C ARG A 37 -3.69 3.47 -23.08
N LEU A 38 -4.62 2.87 -22.34
CA LEU A 38 -5.77 2.19 -22.93
C LEU A 38 -6.67 3.16 -23.69
N GLU A 39 -6.89 4.38 -23.16
CA GLU A 39 -7.66 5.42 -23.84
C GLU A 39 -6.95 5.93 -25.10
N LEU A 40 -5.64 6.14 -25.05
CA LEU A 40 -4.84 6.53 -26.20
C LEU A 40 -4.93 5.48 -27.31
N TYR A 41 -4.67 4.21 -27.00
CA TYR A 41 -4.72 3.15 -27.99
C TYR A 41 -6.12 2.95 -28.57
N ALA A 42 -7.16 2.99 -27.74
CA ALA A 42 -8.54 2.89 -28.21
C ALA A 42 -9.02 4.14 -28.99
N SER A 43 -8.28 5.25 -28.94
CA SER A 43 -8.56 6.45 -29.75
C SER A 43 -7.86 6.46 -31.12
N ARG A 44 -6.81 5.66 -31.29
CA ARG A 44 -6.10 5.52 -32.57
C ARG A 44 -6.99 4.71 -33.51
N GLY A 45 -7.77 5.40 -34.33
CA GLY A 45 -8.65 4.76 -35.31
C GLY A 45 -7.83 3.89 -36.26
N THR A 46 -8.09 2.59 -36.26
CA THR A 46 -7.59 1.67 -37.27
C THR A 46 -8.79 0.90 -37.83
N SER A 47 -9.05 1.06 -39.13
CA SER A 47 -10.24 0.49 -39.81
C SER A 47 -11.58 1.13 -39.37
N PRO A 48 -12.76 0.75 -39.90
CA PRO A 48 -14.05 1.38 -39.56
C PRO A 48 -14.61 0.93 -38.20
N TYR A 49 -13.84 0.17 -37.42
CA TYR A 49 -14.28 -0.40 -36.15
C TYR A 49 -13.93 0.54 -34.99
N GLN A 50 -14.89 0.76 -34.10
CA GLN A 50 -14.66 1.45 -32.84
C GLN A 50 -14.32 0.41 -31.77
N MET A 51 -13.13 0.51 -31.16
CA MET A 51 -12.84 -0.25 -29.96
C MET A 51 -13.61 0.33 -28.77
N THR A 52 -14.19 -0.55 -27.95
CA THR A 52 -14.73 -0.17 -26.65
C THR A 52 -13.61 0.41 -25.79
N LYS A 53 -13.78 1.63 -25.29
CA LYS A 53 -12.83 2.30 -24.41
C LYS A 53 -13.05 1.82 -22.97
N PRO A 54 -12.20 0.97 -22.40
CA PRO A 54 -12.38 0.55 -21.02
C PRO A 54 -12.16 1.77 -20.10
N ARG A 55 -13.21 2.19 -19.40
CA ARG A 55 -13.13 3.25 -18.38
C ARG A 55 -13.37 2.68 -17.00
N PHE A 56 -12.37 2.85 -16.14
CA PHE A 56 -12.44 2.36 -14.76
C PHE A 56 -12.85 3.48 -13.81
N PHE A 57 -12.42 4.69 -14.10
CA PHE A 57 -12.74 5.92 -13.37
C PHE A 57 -13.45 6.91 -14.31
N PRO A 58 -14.35 7.76 -13.79
CA PRO A 58 -15.10 8.72 -14.61
C PRO A 58 -14.20 9.83 -15.20
N GLY A 59 -13.08 10.13 -14.55
CA GLY A 59 -12.01 11.01 -15.06
C GLY A 59 -10.67 10.29 -14.96
N THR A 60 -9.59 11.03 -14.70
CA THR A 60 -8.26 10.45 -14.45
C THR A 60 -8.32 9.48 -13.28
N ALA A 61 -7.67 8.32 -13.43
CA ALA A 61 -7.51 7.38 -12.32
C ALA A 61 -6.55 7.97 -11.26
N PRO A 62 -6.69 7.61 -9.97
CA PRO A 62 -5.80 8.12 -8.93
C PRO A 62 -4.35 7.70 -9.19
N ASP A 63 -3.42 8.65 -9.02
CA ASP A 63 -1.99 8.42 -9.21
C ASP A 63 -1.25 8.24 -7.89
N ASP A 64 -1.87 8.58 -6.74
CA ASP A 64 -1.33 8.29 -5.42
C ASP A 64 -2.32 7.55 -4.48
N MET A 65 -1.79 6.96 -3.41
CA MET A 65 -2.58 6.16 -2.47
C MET A 65 -3.61 7.01 -1.71
N VAL A 66 -3.29 8.26 -1.37
CA VAL A 66 -4.18 9.15 -0.63
C VAL A 66 -5.36 9.56 -1.50
N GLU A 67 -5.13 9.87 -2.78
CA GLU A 67 -6.19 10.08 -3.77
C GLU A 67 -7.13 8.88 -3.87
N LEU A 68 -6.57 7.66 -3.97
CA LEU A 68 -7.38 6.45 -3.97
C LEU A 68 -8.24 6.33 -2.71
N LEU A 69 -7.65 6.51 -1.53
CA LEU A 69 -8.37 6.40 -0.26
C LEU A 69 -9.47 7.46 -0.15
N ALA A 70 -9.23 8.67 -0.67
CA ALA A 70 -10.22 9.75 -0.70
C ALA A 70 -11.44 9.42 -1.57
N LEU A 71 -11.28 8.60 -2.62
CA LEU A 71 -12.39 8.12 -3.45
C LEU A 71 -13.23 7.02 -2.77
N GLY A 72 -12.76 6.45 -1.66
CA GLY A 72 -13.48 5.43 -0.88
C GLY A 72 -13.95 4.23 -1.72
N ASP A 73 -15.21 3.83 -1.54
CA ASP A 73 -15.80 2.66 -2.21
C ASP A 73 -15.77 2.78 -3.75
N MET A 74 -15.93 4.00 -4.29
CA MET A 74 -15.81 4.24 -5.73
C MET A 74 -14.40 3.97 -6.23
N GLY A 75 -13.39 4.44 -5.49
CA GLY A 75 -11.98 4.21 -5.82
C GLY A 75 -11.63 2.73 -5.84
N MET A 76 -12.00 2.01 -4.77
CA MET A 76 -11.76 0.58 -4.65
C MET A 76 -12.52 -0.24 -5.70
N SER A 77 -13.75 0.15 -6.04
CA SER A 77 -14.52 -0.51 -7.10
C SER A 77 -13.92 -0.28 -8.48
N GLY A 78 -13.42 0.94 -8.76
CA GLY A 78 -12.69 1.27 -9.99
C GLY A 78 -11.42 0.44 -10.14
N LEU A 79 -10.60 0.38 -9.08
CA LEU A 79 -9.39 -0.45 -9.07
C LEU A 79 -9.70 -1.93 -9.24
N ARG A 80 -10.77 -2.45 -8.63
CA ARG A 80 -11.15 -3.85 -8.80
C ARG A 80 -11.51 -4.18 -10.25
N ARG A 81 -12.29 -3.33 -10.91
CA ARG A 81 -12.58 -3.49 -12.34
C ARG A 81 -11.31 -3.43 -13.19
N MET A 82 -10.38 -2.52 -12.87
CA MET A 82 -9.10 -2.42 -13.57
C MET A 82 -8.22 -3.65 -13.35
N HIS A 83 -8.11 -4.13 -12.11
CA HIS A 83 -7.40 -5.36 -11.75
C HIS A 83 -7.92 -6.56 -12.55
N ASP A 84 -9.23 -6.77 -12.55
CA ASP A 84 -9.85 -7.93 -13.22
C ASP A 84 -9.79 -7.82 -14.75
N PHE A 85 -9.74 -6.58 -15.28
CA PHE A 85 -9.45 -6.33 -16.67
C PHE A 85 -7.99 -6.65 -17.01
N LEU A 86 -7.03 -6.11 -16.25
CA LEU A 86 -5.60 -6.27 -16.51
C LEU A 86 -5.16 -7.73 -16.47
N LEU A 87 -5.67 -8.53 -15.51
CA LEU A 87 -5.37 -9.97 -15.46
C LEU A 87 -5.67 -10.67 -16.77
N ARG A 88 -6.84 -10.41 -17.36
CA ARG A 88 -7.24 -10.99 -18.66
C ARG A 88 -6.52 -10.34 -19.83
N PHE A 89 -6.35 -9.03 -19.77
CA PHE A 89 -5.75 -8.26 -20.87
C PHE A 89 -4.30 -8.66 -21.10
N ILE A 90 -3.49 -8.76 -20.04
CA ILE A 90 -2.07 -9.13 -20.15
C ILE A 90 -1.91 -10.58 -20.64
N GLU A 91 -2.84 -11.47 -20.29
CA GLU A 91 -2.82 -12.87 -20.75
C GLU A 91 -3.21 -13.02 -22.23
N GLN A 92 -4.11 -12.16 -22.72
CA GLN A 92 -4.77 -12.35 -24.02
C GLN A 92 -4.36 -11.35 -25.10
N SER A 93 -3.66 -10.26 -24.74
CA SER A 93 -3.35 -9.15 -25.62
C SER A 93 -1.86 -8.86 -25.66
N ASP A 94 -1.44 -8.05 -26.64
CA ASP A 94 -0.07 -7.56 -26.68
C ASP A 94 0.19 -6.57 -25.54
N ALA A 95 1.05 -6.98 -24.59
CA ALA A 95 1.44 -6.18 -23.45
C ALA A 95 2.13 -4.85 -23.85
N TYR A 96 2.61 -4.72 -25.09
CA TYR A 96 3.13 -3.46 -25.63
C TYR A 96 2.11 -2.32 -25.57
N ILE A 97 0.80 -2.62 -25.56
CA ILE A 97 -0.25 -1.61 -25.37
C ILE A 97 -0.11 -0.90 -24.01
N LEU A 98 0.38 -1.61 -22.99
CA LEU A 98 0.64 -1.08 -21.65
C LEU A 98 2.09 -0.60 -21.47
N GLN A 99 2.83 -0.42 -22.56
CA GLN A 99 4.19 0.08 -22.47
C GLN A 99 4.22 1.42 -21.74
N ALA A 100 5.17 1.54 -20.81
CA ALA A 100 5.35 2.68 -19.93
C ALA A 100 4.19 2.90 -18.92
N ALA A 101 3.28 1.94 -18.73
CA ALA A 101 2.25 1.98 -17.68
C ALA A 101 2.50 0.98 -16.53
N GLY A 102 3.54 0.16 -16.64
CA GLY A 102 3.99 -0.73 -15.58
C GLY A 102 5.44 -1.16 -15.76
N ALA A 103 5.97 -1.78 -14.72
CA ALA A 103 7.34 -2.29 -14.67
C ALA A 103 7.40 -3.58 -13.83
N PRO A 104 8.42 -4.43 -14.01
CA PRO A 104 8.73 -5.48 -13.05
C PRO A 104 8.85 -4.91 -11.64
N LEU A 105 8.24 -5.57 -10.66
CA LEU A 105 8.25 -5.12 -9.26
C LEU A 105 9.68 -5.00 -8.72
N SER A 106 10.59 -5.83 -9.23
CA SER A 106 12.02 -5.84 -8.91
C SER A 106 12.79 -4.61 -9.44
N GLN A 107 12.24 -3.87 -10.39
CA GLN A 107 12.88 -2.73 -11.06
C GLN A 107 12.36 -1.37 -10.57
N VAL A 108 11.52 -1.37 -9.53
CA VAL A 108 10.98 -0.15 -8.92
C VAL A 108 11.43 -0.04 -7.47
N GLN A 109 11.46 1.18 -6.93
CA GLN A 109 11.69 1.38 -5.50
C GLN A 109 10.34 1.41 -4.78
N LEU A 110 10.07 0.42 -3.94
CA LEU A 110 8.87 0.42 -3.11
C LEU A 110 8.98 1.42 -1.96
N ARG A 111 7.91 2.17 -1.73
CA ARG A 111 7.72 3.04 -0.57
C ARG A 111 6.75 2.35 0.40
N ALA A 112 6.55 2.92 1.59
CA ALA A 112 5.45 2.52 2.45
C ALA A 112 4.11 2.72 1.71
N PRO A 113 3.07 1.89 1.93
CA PRO A 113 1.79 2.04 1.23
C PRO A 113 1.17 3.44 1.35
N VAL A 114 1.38 4.12 2.48
CA VAL A 114 1.08 5.54 2.64
C VAL A 114 2.36 6.21 3.13
N PRO A 115 3.20 6.77 2.23
CA PRO A 115 4.53 7.28 2.61
C PRO A 115 4.49 8.48 3.55
N ARG A 116 3.40 9.24 3.52
CA ARG A 116 3.21 10.49 4.28
C ARG A 116 1.86 10.44 5.02
N PRO A 117 1.70 9.55 6.02
CA PRO A 117 0.43 9.39 6.70
C PRO A 117 0.13 10.59 7.59
N ARG A 118 -1.14 11.01 7.65
CA ARG A 118 -1.57 12.10 8.54
C ARG A 118 -1.43 11.76 10.02
N LEU A 119 -1.57 10.48 10.35
CA LEU A 119 -1.37 9.94 11.69
C LEU A 119 -0.73 8.57 11.54
N PHE A 120 0.33 8.32 12.31
CA PHE A 120 0.92 7.00 12.44
C PHE A 120 0.88 6.61 13.92
N PHE A 121 0.14 5.56 14.25
CA PHE A 121 -0.18 5.19 15.62
C PHE A 121 0.13 3.72 15.85
N GLY A 122 0.95 3.43 16.85
CA GLY A 122 1.31 2.07 17.26
C GLY A 122 0.50 1.65 18.49
N LEU A 123 0.01 0.41 18.49
CA LEU A 123 -0.63 -0.20 19.66
C LEU A 123 0.40 -1.00 20.44
N VAL A 124 0.51 -0.73 21.74
CA VAL A 124 1.48 -1.43 22.59
C VAL A 124 0.81 -2.55 23.36
N GLN A 125 1.55 -3.65 23.52
CA GLN A 125 1.14 -4.80 24.34
C GLN A 125 -0.17 -5.47 23.88
N ASN A 126 -0.55 -5.30 22.60
CA ASN A 126 -1.76 -5.86 22.02
C ASN A 126 -1.56 -7.27 21.44
N SER A 127 -0.73 -8.09 22.10
CA SER A 127 -0.46 -9.47 21.70
C SER A 127 -0.38 -10.39 22.92
N PRO A 128 -1.07 -11.55 22.93
CA PRO A 128 -1.01 -12.54 24.00
C PRO A 128 0.43 -12.95 24.39
N THR A 129 1.33 -12.99 23.40
CA THR A 129 2.75 -13.34 23.57
C THR A 129 3.47 -12.37 24.50
N VAL A 130 3.16 -11.07 24.40
CA VAL A 130 3.74 -10.04 25.27
C VAL A 130 3.36 -10.24 26.75
N TRP A 131 2.26 -10.93 27.03
CA TRP A 131 1.81 -11.25 28.39
C TRP A 131 2.37 -12.58 28.89
N ARG A 132 2.46 -13.59 28.03
CA ARG A 132 2.89 -14.96 28.41
C ARG A 132 4.39 -15.09 28.65
N HIS A 133 5.21 -14.22 28.08
CA HIS A 133 6.67 -14.27 28.21
C HIS A 133 7.25 -13.39 29.34
N VAL A 134 6.40 -12.73 30.15
CA VAL A 134 6.83 -11.90 31.28
C VAL A 134 6.15 -12.39 32.55
N PRO A 135 6.74 -13.37 33.27
CA PRO A 135 6.14 -13.99 34.46
C PRO A 135 5.77 -13.01 35.58
N GLU A 136 6.47 -11.88 35.66
CA GLU A 136 6.31 -10.85 36.69
C GLU A 136 5.18 -9.86 36.37
N ARG A 137 4.47 -10.02 35.25
CA ARG A 137 3.43 -9.08 34.85
C ARG A 137 2.08 -9.48 35.45
N TYR A 138 1.61 -8.68 36.43
CA TYR A 138 0.39 -8.95 37.21
C TYR A 138 -0.83 -8.09 36.85
N HIS A 139 -0.74 -7.24 35.82
CA HIS A 139 -1.86 -6.42 35.34
C HIS A 139 -2.16 -6.71 33.87
N LEU A 140 -3.43 -6.69 33.48
CA LEU A 140 -3.87 -6.80 32.08
C LEU A 140 -4.38 -5.44 31.61
N ASN A 141 -3.97 -5.01 30.41
CA ASN A 141 -4.54 -3.80 29.80
C ASN A 141 -5.96 -4.13 29.30
N LEU A 142 -6.97 -3.58 29.99
CA LEU A 142 -8.38 -3.72 29.56
C LEU A 142 -8.71 -2.84 28.35
N PHE A 143 -7.89 -1.82 28.10
CA PHE A 143 -8.00 -0.93 26.95
C PHE A 143 -6.69 -0.92 26.17
N PRO A 144 -6.74 -0.87 24.82
CA PRO A 144 -5.53 -0.75 24.01
C PRO A 144 -4.75 0.51 24.40
N GLN A 145 -3.49 0.31 24.76
CA GLN A 145 -2.55 1.40 24.91
C GLN A 145 -1.90 1.66 23.56
N GLY A 146 -1.49 2.90 23.31
CA GLY A 146 -0.78 3.22 22.09
C GLY A 146 -0.03 4.53 22.19
N HIS A 147 0.78 4.78 21.18
CA HIS A 147 1.58 5.98 21.05
C HIS A 147 1.60 6.44 19.60
N GLN A 148 1.74 7.75 19.41
CA GLN A 148 1.96 8.29 18.09
C GLN A 148 3.43 8.13 17.71
N ARG A 149 3.67 7.57 16.52
CA ARG A 149 4.99 7.56 15.90
C ARG A 149 5.19 8.87 15.14
N PRO A 150 6.42 9.42 15.11
CA PRO A 150 6.73 10.52 14.21
C PRO A 150 6.46 10.12 12.75
N GLN A 151 5.81 11.00 11.97
CA GLN A 151 5.53 10.73 10.56
C GLN A 151 6.82 10.48 9.75
N GLY A 152 7.91 11.15 10.12
CA GLY A 152 9.23 10.97 9.49
C GLY A 152 9.89 9.61 9.76
N ALA A 153 9.33 8.78 10.63
CA ALA A 153 9.82 7.41 10.88
C ALA A 153 9.29 6.39 9.86
N VAL A 154 8.43 6.79 8.93
CA VAL A 154 7.89 5.90 7.89
C VAL A 154 8.94 5.62 6.83
N LEU A 155 9.28 4.34 6.67
CA LEU A 155 10.25 3.84 5.70
C LEU A 155 9.59 2.83 4.75
N GLY A 156 10.06 2.77 3.51
CA GLY A 156 9.71 1.70 2.57
C GLY A 156 10.33 0.36 2.97
N ALA A 157 9.81 -0.73 2.41
CA ALA A 157 10.22 -2.08 2.77
C ALA A 157 11.71 -2.38 2.48
N GLY A 158 12.32 -1.67 1.53
CA GLY A 158 13.74 -1.77 1.19
C GLY A 158 14.57 -0.58 1.65
N ASP A 159 13.98 0.41 2.33
CA ASP A 159 14.73 1.57 2.79
C ASP A 159 15.61 1.18 4.00
N PRO A 160 16.85 1.69 4.08
CA PRO A 160 17.74 1.39 5.20
C PRO A 160 17.24 2.06 6.49
N ILE A 161 17.36 1.36 7.61
CA ILE A 161 17.19 1.94 8.94
C ILE A 161 18.55 2.51 9.37
N ILE A 162 18.60 3.82 9.60
CA ILE A 162 19.80 4.47 10.11
C ILE A 162 19.82 4.35 11.62
N LEU A 163 20.80 3.59 12.13
CA LEU A 163 21.04 3.43 13.55
C LEU A 163 21.99 4.52 14.04
N PRO A 164 21.83 4.99 15.29
CA PRO A 164 22.78 5.93 15.87
C PRO A 164 24.12 5.26 16.14
N GLN A 165 25.18 6.06 16.17
CA GLN A 165 26.49 5.60 16.61
C GLN A 165 26.46 5.46 18.14
N ALA A 166 26.43 4.23 18.64
CA ALA A 166 26.45 3.89 20.06
C ALA A 166 27.24 2.61 20.30
N ASP A 167 27.93 2.52 21.44
CA ASP A 167 28.70 1.32 21.82
C ASP A 167 27.78 0.13 22.13
N VAL A 168 26.58 0.42 22.64
CA VAL A 168 25.53 -0.57 22.92
C VAL A 168 24.21 -0.06 22.37
N LEU A 169 23.53 -0.91 21.60
CA LEU A 169 22.17 -0.69 21.11
C LEU A 169 21.23 -1.65 21.81
N VAL A 170 20.32 -1.13 22.63
CA VAL A 170 19.27 -1.92 23.26
C VAL A 170 17.97 -1.66 22.51
N GLY A 171 17.42 -2.70 21.89
CA GLY A 171 16.24 -2.55 21.06
C GLY A 171 16.08 -3.69 20.07
N GLY A 172 15.17 -3.50 19.12
CA GLY A 172 14.93 -4.49 18.10
C GLY A 172 13.81 -4.13 17.15
N TRP A 173 13.44 -5.13 16.37
CA TRP A 173 12.40 -5.08 15.36
C TRP A 173 11.14 -5.74 15.91
N ASN A 174 10.01 -5.06 15.78
CA ASN A 174 8.72 -5.56 16.21
C ASN A 174 7.83 -5.75 14.97
N PRO A 175 7.76 -6.97 14.38
CA PRO A 175 6.86 -7.22 13.27
C PRO A 175 5.41 -7.16 13.74
N GLU A 176 4.61 -6.33 13.08
CA GLU A 176 3.24 -6.01 13.42
C GLU A 176 2.33 -6.02 12.20
N LEU A 177 1.03 -6.22 12.44
CA LEU A 177 -0.01 -6.02 11.44
C LEU A 177 -0.44 -4.55 11.44
N GLY A 178 -0.09 -3.83 10.38
CA GLY A 178 -0.55 -2.47 10.14
C GLY A 178 -1.96 -2.45 9.55
N VAL A 179 -2.77 -1.49 9.99
CA VAL A 179 -4.12 -1.24 9.48
C VAL A 179 -4.13 0.11 8.78
N ILE A 180 -4.55 0.14 7.52
CA ILE A 180 -4.73 1.38 6.75
C ILE A 180 -6.20 1.77 6.85
N ILE A 181 -6.45 2.95 7.43
CA ILE A 181 -7.80 3.52 7.55
C ILE A 181 -8.15 4.24 6.26
N GLY A 182 -9.27 3.85 5.63
CA GLY A 182 -9.79 4.48 4.41
C GLY A 182 -10.86 5.53 4.68
N ARG A 183 -11.80 5.22 5.57
CA ARG A 183 -12.88 6.13 5.97
C ARG A 183 -12.64 6.64 7.38
N GLY A 184 -12.61 7.96 7.54
CA GLY A 184 -12.56 8.57 8.87
C GLY A 184 -13.84 8.32 9.67
N GLY A 185 -13.78 8.52 10.99
CA GLY A 185 -14.93 8.42 11.87
C GLY A 185 -14.58 8.79 13.30
N ARG A 186 -15.61 8.93 14.13
CA ARG A 186 -15.50 9.23 15.56
C ARG A 186 -16.47 8.32 16.30
N ASP A 187 -16.06 7.80 17.47
CA ASP A 187 -16.88 6.92 18.31
C ASP A 187 -17.48 5.73 17.52
N ILE A 188 -16.66 5.13 16.65
CA ILE A 188 -17.06 4.06 15.73
C ILE A 188 -17.45 2.82 16.55
N PRO A 189 -18.69 2.30 16.42
CA PRO A 189 -19.09 1.07 17.08
C PRO A 189 -18.23 -0.11 16.62
N VAL A 190 -17.94 -1.06 17.51
CA VAL A 190 -17.11 -2.24 17.22
C VAL A 190 -17.60 -2.99 15.98
N GLY A 191 -18.92 -3.19 15.84
CA GLY A 191 -19.51 -3.90 14.69
C GLY A 191 -19.36 -3.17 13.35
N ALA A 192 -19.03 -1.88 13.36
CA ALA A 192 -18.82 -1.06 12.16
C ALA A 192 -17.33 -0.83 11.86
N ALA A 193 -16.41 -1.20 12.76
CA ALA A 193 -14.99 -0.86 12.67
C ALA A 193 -14.34 -1.30 11.34
N MET A 194 -14.66 -2.52 10.86
CA MET A 194 -14.08 -3.05 9.62
C MET A 194 -14.50 -2.27 8.36
N ALA A 195 -15.63 -1.56 8.39
CA ALA A 195 -16.05 -0.69 7.27
C ALA A 195 -15.16 0.55 7.10
N HIS A 196 -14.29 0.85 8.07
CA HIS A 196 -13.33 1.95 8.01
C HIS A 196 -11.94 1.51 7.54
N VAL A 197 -11.67 0.20 7.48
CA VAL A 197 -10.38 -0.36 7.08
C VAL A 197 -10.30 -0.46 5.56
N ALA A 198 -9.35 0.23 4.93
CA ALA A 198 -9.09 0.12 3.50
C ALA A 198 -8.18 -1.06 3.15
N GLY A 199 -7.27 -1.41 4.06
CA GLY A 199 -6.30 -2.46 3.81
C GLY A 199 -5.45 -2.79 5.03
N LEU A 200 -4.65 -3.83 4.86
CA LEU A 200 -3.69 -4.29 5.85
C LEU A 200 -2.30 -4.26 5.23
N THR A 201 -1.29 -4.07 6.06
CA THR A 201 0.11 -4.13 5.64
C THR A 201 0.98 -4.72 6.75
N VAL A 202 2.21 -5.07 6.43
CA VAL A 202 3.21 -5.47 7.42
C VAL A 202 3.97 -4.22 7.85
N VAL A 203 4.12 -4.06 9.16
CA VAL A 203 4.91 -2.97 9.75
C VAL A 203 6.00 -3.59 10.62
N SER A 204 7.16 -2.97 10.67
CA SER A 204 8.15 -3.26 11.70
C SER A 204 8.28 -2.01 12.58
N ASP A 205 7.73 -2.04 13.81
CA ASP A 205 7.86 -0.94 14.76
C ASP A 205 9.24 -0.99 15.42
N VAL A 206 10.24 -0.50 14.70
CA VAL A 206 11.62 -0.55 15.14
C VAL A 206 11.85 0.45 16.27
N THR A 207 12.43 -0.05 17.36
CA THR A 207 12.69 0.73 18.57
C THR A 207 14.09 0.45 19.08
N PHE A 208 14.87 1.51 19.30
CA PHE A 208 16.14 1.45 20.01
C PHE A 208 16.13 2.49 21.14
N ASP A 209 16.51 2.04 22.32
CA ASP A 209 16.69 2.84 23.52
C ASP A 209 18.06 3.54 23.43
N TYR A 210 18.03 4.88 23.47
CA TYR A 210 19.22 5.74 23.54
C TYR A 210 19.65 6.06 24.99
N PHE A 211 18.81 5.72 25.96
CA PHE A 211 18.78 6.26 27.31
C PHE A 211 19.10 5.24 28.42
N ARG A 212 19.20 3.96 28.11
CA ARG A 212 19.76 2.97 29.05
C ARG A 212 21.27 2.90 28.89
N ARG A 213 21.91 3.64 29.80
CA ARG A 213 23.36 3.73 30.08
C ARG A 213 24.12 2.42 29.91
#